data_AF-A0A2E7DQK5-F1
#
_entry.id   AF-A0A2E7DQK5-F1
#
_cell.length_a   1.000
_cell.length_b   1.000
_cell.length_c   1.000
_cell.angle_alpha   90.00
_cell.angle_beta   90.00
_cell.angle_gamma   90.00
#
_symmetry.space_group_name_H-M   'P 1'
#
loop_
_entity.id
_entity.type
_entity.pdbx_description
1 polymer ?
#
loop_
_entity_poly.entity_id
_entity_poly.type
_entity_poly.pdbx_seq_one_letter_code
_entity_poly.pdbx_strand_id
1 'polypeptide(L)'
;MVRKKYLSRRTFLQGAGAAIALPYLDAMTPAFATARTPVTRAAFVYTANGIIMDEWTPTETGYNFSYSKTLKPIEAFREQTAVVSGLAHRNGEALGDGPGDHARAGASWLTGAHPKKTQGADIRNGQSIDQALAQQIGQTTPLPSLEIGLQDVRMVGGCDSGYSCAYSNTISWSSATTPLPYVNNPRRVFERLFGDGETTDADARAIQLRQNRSLLDFVMEDTRRLVPTLGASDRQKLEDYLDSVREVERRIQNVESREAAELPTLERPEGIPPS
;
A
#
# COMPACT_ATOMS: atom_id res chain seq x y z
N MET A 1 40.28 22.79 -11.35
CA MET A 1 39.11 23.68 -11.21
C MET A 1 37.87 22.93 -11.70
N VAL A 2 37.11 22.30 -10.80
CA VAL A 2 35.91 21.53 -11.18
C VAL A 2 34.73 22.49 -11.24
N ARG A 3 34.10 22.63 -12.42
CA ARG A 3 32.94 23.50 -12.60
C ARG A 3 31.68 22.81 -12.04
N LYS A 4 31.04 23.41 -11.03
CA LYS A 4 29.69 23.05 -10.56
C LYS A 4 28.68 23.40 -11.66
N LYS A 5 28.35 22.45 -12.54
CA LYS A 5 27.18 22.55 -13.41
C LYS A 5 26.12 21.58 -12.91
N TYR A 6 24.99 22.11 -12.45
CA TYR A 6 23.79 21.34 -12.12
C TYR A 6 22.70 21.73 -13.12
N LEU A 7 21.98 20.73 -13.65
CA LEU A 7 20.78 20.98 -14.45
C LEU A 7 19.57 20.95 -13.52
N SER A 8 18.78 22.02 -13.50
CA SER A 8 17.55 22.04 -12.70
C SER A 8 16.47 21.18 -13.36
N ARG A 9 15.76 20.37 -12.55
CA ARG A 9 14.66 19.50 -13.00
C ARG A 9 13.57 20.29 -13.73
N ARG A 10 13.32 21.53 -13.31
CA ARG A 10 12.38 22.47 -13.93
C ARG A 10 12.86 22.96 -15.30
N THR A 11 14.15 23.26 -15.47
CA THR A 11 14.73 23.65 -16.77
C THR A 11 14.64 22.53 -17.80
N PHE A 12 14.75 21.28 -17.36
CA PHE A 12 14.62 20.12 -18.24
C PHE A 12 13.15 19.87 -18.66
N LEU A 13 12.21 19.93 -17.70
CA LEU A 13 10.78 19.74 -17.98
C LEU A 13 10.16 20.85 -18.84
N GLN A 14 10.73 22.06 -18.81
CA GLN A 14 10.32 23.17 -19.70
C GLN A 14 10.73 22.95 -21.18
N GLY A 15 11.58 21.96 -21.48
CA GLY A 15 12.16 21.77 -22.81
C GLY A 15 11.65 20.58 -23.64
N ALA A 16 10.82 19.68 -23.11
CA ALA A 16 10.52 18.42 -23.81
C ALA A 16 9.05 17.97 -23.66
N GLY A 17 8.17 18.48 -24.53
CA GLY A 17 6.76 18.07 -24.62
C GLY A 17 6.49 16.65 -25.13
N ALA A 18 7.49 15.78 -25.26
CA ALA A 18 7.30 14.41 -25.75
C ALA A 18 8.46 13.45 -25.38
N ALA A 19 9.05 13.56 -24.18
CA ALA A 19 10.03 12.58 -23.74
C ALA A 19 9.36 11.53 -22.85
N ILE A 20 9.29 10.30 -23.37
CA ILE A 20 9.10 9.05 -22.60
C ILE A 20 9.94 9.16 -21.32
N ALA A 21 9.31 8.95 -20.16
CA ALA A 21 9.91 9.11 -18.84
C ALA A 21 11.21 8.30 -18.72
N LEU A 22 12.35 8.94 -18.96
CA LEU A 22 13.66 8.33 -18.81
C LEU A 22 14.02 8.29 -17.31
N PRO A 23 14.56 7.16 -16.81
CA PRO A 23 14.99 7.04 -15.42
C PRO A 23 16.03 8.09 -15.04
N TYR A 24 16.03 8.47 -13.77
CA TYR A 24 16.95 9.43 -13.17
C TYR A 24 18.41 9.02 -13.44
N LEU A 25 19.19 9.88 -14.08
CA LEU A 25 20.60 9.60 -14.41
C LEU A 25 21.52 10.04 -13.26
N ASP A 26 22.53 9.22 -12.96
CA ASP A 26 23.55 9.49 -11.92
C ASP A 26 24.33 10.80 -12.12
N ALA A 27 24.30 11.39 -13.33
CA ALA A 27 24.86 12.71 -13.58
C ALA A 27 24.09 13.85 -12.86
N MET A 28 22.92 13.57 -12.27
CA MET A 28 22.09 14.52 -11.54
C MET A 28 22.30 14.48 -10.01
N THR A 29 23.18 13.62 -9.50
CA THR A 29 23.51 13.51 -8.07
C THR A 29 24.84 14.24 -7.75
N PRO A 30 24.87 15.16 -6.76
CA PRO A 30 26.11 15.84 -6.37
C PRO A 30 27.15 14.85 -5.81
N ALA A 31 28.39 14.93 -6.31
CA ALA A 31 29.49 13.98 -6.07
C ALA A 31 29.93 13.77 -4.59
N PHE A 32 29.39 14.52 -3.62
CA PHE A 32 29.75 14.45 -2.20
C PHE A 32 28.56 14.43 -1.24
N ALA A 33 27.35 14.16 -1.72
CA ALA A 33 26.22 13.94 -0.82
C ALA A 33 26.09 12.44 -0.51
N THR A 34 26.71 11.96 0.57
CA THR A 34 26.16 10.81 1.32
C THR A 34 24.93 11.29 2.08
N ALA A 35 23.93 11.78 1.35
CA ALA A 35 22.62 12.02 1.92
C ALA A 35 21.96 10.64 2.05
N ARG A 36 21.55 10.28 3.27
CA ARG A 36 20.64 9.15 3.50
C ARG A 36 19.48 9.31 2.52
N THR A 37 19.36 8.40 1.55
CA THR A 37 18.25 8.46 0.59
C THR A 37 16.96 8.44 1.38
N PRO A 38 16.11 9.48 1.29
CA PRO A 38 14.86 9.51 2.04
C PRO A 38 14.02 8.29 1.68
N VAL A 39 13.40 7.67 2.69
CA VAL A 39 12.48 6.55 2.46
C VAL A 39 11.33 7.07 1.60
N THR A 40 11.22 6.53 0.39
CA THR A 40 10.12 6.87 -0.51
C THR A 40 8.87 6.11 -0.07
N ARG A 41 7.74 6.81 0.05
CA ARG A 41 6.44 6.24 0.42
C ARG A 41 5.41 6.63 -0.63
N ALA A 42 4.49 5.71 -0.91
CA ALA A 42 3.30 5.97 -1.72
C ALA A 42 2.07 5.78 -0.83
N ALA A 43 1.06 6.63 -1.02
CA ALA A 43 -0.22 6.54 -0.33
C ALA A 43 -1.35 6.60 -1.35
N PHE A 44 -2.31 5.69 -1.20
CA PHE A 44 -3.51 5.61 -2.02
C PHE A 44 -4.71 5.82 -1.10
N VAL A 45 -5.51 6.85 -1.35
CA VAL A 45 -6.69 7.18 -0.55
C VAL A 45 -7.93 6.98 -1.41
N TYR A 46 -8.78 6.04 -1.01
CA TYR A 46 -10.01 5.71 -1.72
C TYR A 46 -11.22 6.37 -1.06
N THR A 47 -12.11 6.94 -1.88
CA THR A 47 -13.38 7.50 -1.45
C THR A 47 -14.52 6.71 -2.09
N ALA A 48 -15.19 5.88 -1.29
CA ALA A 48 -16.31 5.06 -1.76
C ALA A 48 -17.60 5.90 -1.94
N ASN A 49 -18.58 5.34 -2.67
CA ASN A 49 -19.93 5.87 -2.84
C ASN A 49 -20.04 7.22 -3.58
N GLY A 50 -18.96 7.63 -4.26
CA GLY A 50 -18.96 8.78 -5.14
C GLY A 50 -18.66 10.10 -4.44
N ILE A 51 -18.44 11.13 -5.24
CA ILE A 51 -18.18 12.49 -4.83
C ILE A 51 -19.10 13.40 -5.64
N ILE A 52 -19.50 14.54 -5.08
CA ILE A 52 -20.18 15.60 -5.84
C ILE A 52 -19.19 16.16 -6.86
N MET A 53 -19.20 15.63 -8.09
CA MET A 53 -18.14 15.86 -9.08
C MET A 53 -17.98 17.32 -9.49
N ASP A 54 -19.07 18.09 -9.48
CA ASP A 54 -19.06 19.53 -9.74
C ASP A 54 -18.36 20.34 -8.63
N GLU A 55 -18.34 19.82 -7.39
CA GLU A 55 -17.60 20.42 -6.27
C GLU A 55 -16.19 19.83 -6.11
N TRP A 56 -15.87 18.72 -6.79
CA TRP A 56 -14.57 18.06 -6.78
C TRP A 56 -13.65 18.49 -7.93
N THR A 57 -14.20 18.62 -9.14
CA THR A 57 -13.40 18.80 -10.35
C THR A 57 -13.26 20.29 -10.64
N PRO A 58 -12.02 20.84 -10.67
CA PRO A 58 -11.80 22.19 -11.15
C PRO A 58 -12.33 22.34 -12.59
N THR A 59 -12.99 23.46 -12.88
CA THR A 59 -13.53 23.77 -14.22
C THR A 59 -12.45 24.25 -15.20
N GLU A 60 -11.32 24.73 -14.67
CA GLU A 60 -10.20 25.25 -15.42
C GLU A 60 -9.05 24.24 -15.46
N THR A 61 -8.26 24.29 -16.54
CA THR A 61 -7.02 23.51 -16.67
C THR A 61 -5.79 24.40 -16.48
N GLY A 62 -4.63 23.76 -16.28
CA GLY A 62 -3.36 24.46 -16.11
C GLY A 62 -3.03 24.78 -14.65
N TYR A 63 -1.81 25.25 -14.40
CA TYR A 63 -1.25 25.35 -13.05
C TYR A 63 -2.03 26.26 -12.08
N ASN A 64 -2.67 27.29 -12.62
CA ASN A 64 -3.38 28.32 -11.85
C ASN A 64 -4.89 28.09 -11.78
N PHE A 65 -5.38 26.85 -11.96
CA PHE A 65 -6.81 26.57 -11.80
C PHE A 65 -7.30 27.01 -10.40
N SER A 66 -8.55 27.46 -10.35
CA SER A 66 -9.23 27.76 -9.09
C SER A 66 -9.64 26.46 -8.39
N TYR A 67 -9.22 26.27 -7.13
CA TYR A 67 -9.61 25.09 -6.37
C TYR A 67 -11.12 25.05 -6.14
N SER A 68 -11.74 23.91 -6.42
CA SER A 68 -13.15 23.64 -6.14
C SER A 68 -13.38 23.51 -4.63
N LYS A 69 -14.65 23.56 -4.22
CA LYS A 69 -15.04 23.53 -2.79
C LYS A 69 -14.48 22.30 -2.05
N THR A 70 -14.54 21.11 -2.65
CA THR A 70 -14.03 19.89 -2.02
C THR A 70 -12.50 19.84 -1.96
N LEU A 71 -11.80 20.42 -2.95
CA LEU A 71 -10.33 20.43 -2.98
C LEU A 71 -9.70 21.65 -2.29
N LYS A 72 -10.50 22.61 -1.82
CA LYS A 72 -10.00 23.82 -1.15
C LYS A 72 -9.01 23.56 0.00
N PRO A 73 -9.17 22.52 0.85
CA PRO A 73 -8.24 22.25 1.94
C PRO A 73 -6.79 21.95 1.50
N ILE A 74 -6.58 21.48 0.27
CA ILE A 74 -5.24 21.15 -0.25
C ILE A 74 -4.61 22.29 -1.07
N GLU A 75 -5.25 23.47 -1.15
CA GLU A 75 -4.76 24.61 -1.93
C GLU A 75 -3.37 25.09 -1.47
N ALA A 76 -3.07 25.00 -0.17
CA ALA A 76 -1.75 25.32 0.39
C ALA A 76 -0.62 24.44 -0.19
N PHE A 77 -0.95 23.31 -0.81
CA PHE A 77 -0.02 22.38 -1.43
C PHE A 77 -0.04 22.45 -2.96
N ARG A 78 -0.45 23.59 -3.55
CA ARG A 78 -0.54 23.77 -5.02
C ARG A 78 0.69 23.32 -5.78
N GLU A 79 1.89 23.65 -5.30
CA GLU A 79 3.14 23.27 -5.97
C GLU A 79 3.40 21.75 -6.00
N GLN A 80 2.67 20.99 -5.18
CA GLN A 80 2.78 19.54 -5.00
C GLN A 80 1.50 18.80 -5.43
N THR A 81 0.52 19.51 -5.99
CA THR A 81 -0.80 18.95 -6.33
C THR A 81 -1.00 18.96 -7.84
N ALA A 82 -1.44 17.82 -8.38
CA ALA A 82 -1.99 17.72 -9.72
C ALA A 82 -3.39 17.12 -9.62
N VAL A 83 -4.36 17.75 -10.30
CA VAL A 83 -5.71 17.21 -10.45
C VAL A 83 -5.83 16.67 -11.87
N VAL A 84 -6.00 15.36 -11.99
CA VAL A 84 -6.17 14.69 -13.28
C VAL A 84 -7.62 14.24 -13.40
N SER A 85 -8.30 14.69 -14.45
CA SER A 85 -9.70 14.38 -14.74
C SER A 85 -9.84 13.67 -16.09
N GLY A 86 -11.04 13.18 -16.41
CA GLY A 86 -11.32 12.48 -17.67
C GLY A 86 -10.79 11.04 -17.73
N LEU A 87 -10.40 10.47 -16.59
CA LEU A 87 -10.01 9.07 -16.46
C LEU A 87 -11.20 8.22 -16.05
N ALA A 88 -11.29 7.01 -16.61
CA ALA A 88 -12.30 6.01 -16.25
C ALA A 88 -11.69 4.60 -16.27
N HIS A 89 -12.15 3.75 -15.36
CA HIS A 89 -11.81 2.33 -15.36
C HIS A 89 -12.80 1.56 -16.24
N ARG A 90 -12.44 1.35 -17.52
CA ARG A 90 -13.24 0.51 -18.44
C ARG A 90 -13.53 -0.88 -17.86
N ASN A 91 -12.55 -1.45 -17.15
CA ASN A 91 -12.69 -2.76 -16.50
C ASN A 91 -13.54 -2.72 -15.21
N GLY A 92 -13.92 -1.54 -14.72
CA GLY A 92 -14.92 -1.38 -13.66
C GLY A 92 -16.36 -1.38 -14.16
N GLU A 93 -16.58 -1.26 -15.48
CA GLU A 93 -17.91 -1.34 -16.09
C GLU A 93 -18.48 -2.77 -16.03
N ALA A 94 -19.77 -2.92 -16.29
CA ALA A 94 -20.45 -4.21 -16.23
C ALA A 94 -19.88 -5.25 -17.20
N LEU A 95 -19.48 -4.86 -18.41
CA LEU A 95 -18.95 -5.78 -19.44
C LEU A 95 -19.77 -7.07 -19.66
N GLY A 96 -21.08 -7.02 -19.43
CA GLY A 96 -22.00 -8.17 -19.53
C GLY A 96 -22.41 -8.80 -18.19
N ASP A 97 -21.77 -8.44 -17.08
CA ASP A 97 -22.06 -8.99 -15.76
C ASP A 97 -23.34 -8.42 -15.12
N GLY A 98 -23.91 -7.34 -15.66
CA GLY A 98 -25.06 -6.65 -15.07
C GLY A 98 -24.69 -5.91 -13.77
N PRO A 99 -25.61 -5.82 -12.77
CA PRO A 99 -25.34 -5.08 -11.54
C PRO A 99 -24.15 -5.65 -10.77
N GLY A 100 -23.47 -4.80 -10.01
CA GLY A 100 -22.23 -5.14 -9.30
C GLY A 100 -21.21 -4.01 -9.21
N ASP A 101 -21.66 -2.76 -9.35
CA ASP A 101 -20.80 -1.61 -9.56
C ASP A 101 -19.96 -1.27 -8.33
N HIS A 102 -20.44 -1.57 -7.11
CA HIS A 102 -19.68 -1.33 -5.88
C HIS A 102 -18.49 -2.28 -5.76
N ALA A 103 -18.72 -3.58 -6.03
CA ALA A 103 -17.65 -4.57 -6.06
C ALA A 103 -16.63 -4.28 -7.17
N ARG A 104 -17.09 -3.94 -8.38
CA ARG A 104 -16.20 -3.62 -9.49
C ARG A 104 -15.41 -2.32 -9.27
N ALA A 105 -16.03 -1.29 -8.68
CA ALA A 105 -15.34 -0.05 -8.36
C ALA A 105 -14.15 -0.28 -7.41
N GLY A 106 -14.37 -1.00 -6.30
CA GLY A 106 -13.30 -1.35 -5.35
C GLY A 106 -12.22 -2.24 -5.97
N ALA A 107 -12.63 -3.31 -6.64
CA ALA A 107 -11.70 -4.28 -7.22
C ALA A 107 -10.84 -3.71 -8.35
N SER A 108 -11.38 -2.83 -9.19
CA SER A 108 -10.67 -2.32 -10.37
C SER A 108 -9.79 -1.10 -10.10
N TRP A 109 -9.99 -0.39 -8.98
CA TRP A 109 -9.35 0.91 -8.74
C TRP A 109 -7.81 0.87 -8.77
N LEU A 110 -7.19 -0.02 -7.98
CA LEU A 110 -5.72 -0.16 -7.96
C LEU A 110 -5.19 -1.27 -8.86
N THR A 111 -6.05 -2.15 -9.37
CA THR A 111 -5.63 -3.29 -10.20
C THR A 111 -5.76 -3.02 -11.69
N GLY A 112 -6.68 -2.12 -12.08
CA GLY A 112 -7.12 -1.96 -13.47
C GLY A 112 -7.76 -3.22 -14.06
N ALA A 113 -8.02 -4.27 -13.29
CA ALA A 113 -8.55 -5.54 -13.74
C ALA A 113 -10.08 -5.60 -13.62
N HIS A 114 -10.71 -6.42 -14.45
CA HIS A 114 -12.12 -6.75 -14.30
C HIS A 114 -12.22 -7.97 -13.38
N PRO A 115 -12.85 -7.86 -12.19
CA PRO A 115 -12.93 -8.97 -11.26
C PRO A 115 -13.82 -10.08 -11.84
N LYS A 116 -13.44 -11.33 -11.62
CA LYS A 116 -14.30 -12.46 -11.95
C LYS A 116 -15.57 -12.41 -11.10
N LYS A 117 -16.74 -12.39 -11.75
CA LYS A 117 -18.02 -12.53 -11.06
C LYS A 117 -18.15 -13.90 -10.41
N THR A 118 -18.04 -13.95 -9.10
CA THR A 118 -18.22 -15.14 -8.26
C THR A 118 -18.50 -14.72 -6.83
N GLN A 119 -19.23 -15.55 -6.09
CA GLN A 119 -19.40 -15.47 -4.64
C GLN A 119 -18.58 -16.54 -3.89
N GLY A 120 -17.91 -17.43 -4.64
CA GLY A 120 -17.17 -18.57 -4.13
C GLY A 120 -15.72 -18.26 -3.77
N ALA A 121 -14.96 -19.31 -3.47
CA ALA A 121 -13.54 -19.23 -3.13
C ALA A 121 -12.64 -18.98 -4.35
N ASP A 122 -13.18 -19.06 -5.56
CA ASP A 122 -12.47 -18.93 -6.84
C ASP A 122 -12.38 -17.49 -7.33
N ILE A 123 -12.20 -16.55 -6.39
CA ILE A 123 -12.01 -15.12 -6.65
C ILE A 123 -10.78 -14.89 -7.53
N ARG A 124 -10.90 -13.95 -8.46
CA ARG A 124 -9.79 -13.58 -9.35
C ARG A 124 -9.94 -12.12 -9.77
N ASN A 125 -8.85 -11.38 -9.65
CA ASN A 125 -8.76 -9.97 -10.01
C ASN A 125 -7.40 -9.72 -10.71
N GLY A 126 -6.52 -8.90 -10.13
CA GLY A 126 -5.14 -8.69 -10.54
C GLY A 126 -4.30 -8.20 -9.36
N GLN A 127 -2.97 -8.21 -9.50
CA GLN A 127 -2.11 -7.53 -8.52
C GLN A 127 -2.37 -6.03 -8.59
N SER A 128 -2.47 -5.38 -7.43
CA SER A 128 -2.70 -3.94 -7.34
C SER A 128 -1.38 -3.15 -7.38
N ILE A 129 -1.44 -1.91 -7.88
CA ILE A 129 -0.26 -1.06 -8.09
C ILE A 129 0.45 -0.71 -6.77
N ASP A 130 -0.28 -0.56 -5.67
CA ASP A 130 0.28 -0.37 -4.33
C ASP A 130 1.15 -1.56 -3.89
N GLN A 131 0.73 -2.79 -4.22
CA GLN A 131 1.48 -3.99 -3.89
C GLN A 131 2.66 -4.23 -4.83
N ALA A 132 2.50 -3.91 -6.11
CA ALA A 132 3.63 -3.88 -7.05
C ALA A 132 4.71 -2.86 -6.60
N LEU A 133 4.30 -1.69 -6.10
CA LEU A 133 5.21 -0.71 -5.52
C LEU A 133 5.84 -1.22 -4.22
N ALA A 134 5.06 -1.80 -3.30
CA ALA A 134 5.56 -2.34 -2.03
C ALA A 134 6.66 -3.40 -2.23
N GLN A 135 6.54 -4.23 -3.27
CA GLN A 135 7.59 -5.20 -3.64
C GLN A 135 8.92 -4.53 -4.01
N GLN A 136 8.87 -3.35 -4.65
CA GLN A 136 10.06 -2.62 -5.11
C GLN A 136 10.68 -1.70 -4.05
N ILE A 137 9.86 -0.95 -3.30
CA ILE A 137 10.34 0.11 -2.40
C ILE A 137 10.10 -0.19 -0.92
N GLY A 138 9.20 -1.13 -0.60
CA GLY A 138 8.80 -1.46 0.77
C GLY A 138 9.81 -2.30 1.55
N GLN A 139 10.84 -2.85 0.88
CA GLN A 139 11.83 -3.72 1.54
C GLN A 139 12.72 -2.97 2.54
N THR A 140 12.72 -1.64 2.50
CA THR A 140 13.49 -0.79 3.41
C THR A 140 12.66 -0.29 4.60
N THR A 141 11.41 -0.70 4.75
CA THR A 141 10.55 -0.32 5.88
C THR A 141 10.18 -1.54 6.73
N PRO A 142 9.84 -1.38 8.03
CA PRO A 142 9.41 -2.49 8.87
C PRO A 142 8.17 -3.23 8.35
N LEU A 143 7.27 -2.51 7.68
CA LEU A 143 6.16 -3.06 6.92
C LEU A 143 6.33 -2.63 5.46
N PRO A 144 6.21 -3.54 4.48
CA PRO A 144 6.30 -3.20 3.07
C PRO A 144 5.06 -2.42 2.59
N SER A 145 3.90 -2.70 3.18
CA SER A 145 2.62 -2.01 2.94
C SER A 145 1.80 -1.94 4.22
N LEU A 146 0.80 -1.06 4.24
CA LEU A 146 -0.13 -0.91 5.36
C LEU A 146 -1.52 -0.53 4.84
N GLU A 147 -2.44 -1.49 4.88
CA GLU A 147 -3.81 -1.35 4.42
C GLU A 147 -4.70 -0.91 5.59
N ILE A 148 -5.33 0.26 5.47
CA ILE A 148 -6.18 0.87 6.51
C ILE A 148 -7.52 1.24 5.90
N GLY A 149 -8.61 1.03 6.65
CA GLY A 149 -9.95 1.41 6.23
C GLY A 149 -10.82 1.81 7.42
N LEU A 150 -12.02 2.28 7.12
CA LEU A 150 -12.94 2.85 8.12
C LEU A 150 -14.10 1.91 8.47
N GLN A 151 -14.35 0.89 7.66
CA GLN A 151 -15.50 0.01 7.80
C GLN A 151 -15.10 -1.36 8.35
N ASP A 152 -16.06 -2.17 8.77
CA ASP A 152 -15.78 -3.56 9.10
C ASP A 152 -15.46 -4.36 7.84
N VAL A 153 -14.51 -5.29 7.95
CA VAL A 153 -14.10 -6.15 6.85
C VAL A 153 -14.92 -7.43 6.87
N ARG A 154 -15.65 -7.69 5.77
CA ARG A 154 -16.21 -9.02 5.48
C ARG A 154 -15.63 -9.52 4.16
N MET A 155 -15.00 -10.70 4.17
CA MET A 155 -14.35 -11.25 2.97
C MET A 155 -15.13 -12.38 2.30
N VAL A 156 -16.11 -12.97 3.00
CA VAL A 156 -16.81 -14.18 2.58
C VAL A 156 -18.28 -13.87 2.30
N GLY A 157 -18.81 -14.48 1.24
CA GLY A 157 -20.21 -14.35 0.82
C GLY A 157 -20.38 -13.44 -0.39
N GLY A 158 -21.63 -13.26 -0.82
CA GLY A 158 -22.00 -12.31 -1.86
C GLY A 158 -22.37 -10.96 -1.25
N CYS A 159 -21.61 -9.91 -1.55
CA CYS A 159 -21.89 -8.56 -1.05
C CYS A 159 -22.50 -7.65 -2.11
N ASP A 160 -22.37 -7.98 -3.40
CA ASP A 160 -22.89 -7.14 -4.46
C ASP A 160 -23.27 -7.98 -5.68
N SER A 161 -24.56 -8.31 -5.81
CA SER A 161 -25.13 -8.79 -7.08
C SER A 161 -24.42 -9.98 -7.75
N GLY A 162 -23.84 -10.88 -6.96
CA GLY A 162 -23.08 -12.04 -7.45
C GLY A 162 -21.56 -11.92 -7.33
N TYR A 163 -21.05 -10.80 -6.81
CA TYR A 163 -19.65 -10.61 -6.47
C TYR A 163 -19.36 -10.90 -5.00
N SER A 164 -18.20 -11.51 -4.77
CA SER A 164 -17.65 -11.82 -3.47
C SER A 164 -17.42 -10.55 -2.65
N CYS A 165 -17.66 -10.63 -1.36
CA CYS A 165 -17.36 -9.58 -0.40
C CYS A 165 -15.89 -9.14 -0.42
N ALA A 166 -14.97 -10.01 -0.85
CA ALA A 166 -13.58 -9.65 -1.08
C ALA A 166 -13.42 -8.45 -2.04
N TYR A 167 -14.27 -8.31 -3.06
CA TYR A 167 -14.14 -7.23 -4.05
C TYR A 167 -14.59 -5.86 -3.54
N SER A 168 -15.48 -5.82 -2.55
CA SER A 168 -15.98 -4.56 -1.95
C SER A 168 -15.21 -4.16 -0.69
N ASN A 169 -14.62 -5.13 0.02
CA ASN A 169 -13.95 -4.92 1.31
C ASN A 169 -12.42 -4.98 1.21
N THR A 170 -11.86 -4.99 0.00
CA THR A 170 -10.46 -4.67 -0.24
C THR A 170 -10.26 -3.95 -1.56
N ILE A 171 -9.24 -3.11 -1.61
CA ILE A 171 -8.72 -2.44 -2.81
C ILE A 171 -7.29 -2.90 -3.13
N SER A 172 -6.64 -3.61 -2.20
CA SER A 172 -5.24 -4.04 -2.29
C SER A 172 -5.16 -5.54 -2.52
N TRP A 173 -4.38 -5.97 -3.51
CA TRP A 173 -4.28 -7.35 -3.96
C TRP A 173 -2.81 -7.68 -4.19
N SER A 174 -2.24 -8.58 -3.38
CA SER A 174 -0.83 -8.98 -3.52
C SER A 174 -0.59 -9.82 -4.77
N SER A 175 -1.63 -10.51 -5.24
CA SER A 175 -1.64 -11.33 -6.45
C SER A 175 -3.02 -11.29 -7.11
N ALA A 176 -3.18 -11.98 -8.26
CA ALA A 176 -4.48 -12.10 -8.92
C ALA A 176 -5.55 -12.83 -8.10
N THR A 177 -5.21 -13.53 -7.03
CA THR A 177 -6.14 -14.33 -6.21
C THR A 177 -6.06 -14.04 -4.72
N THR A 178 -5.14 -13.16 -4.30
CA THR A 178 -4.86 -12.91 -2.88
C THR A 178 -5.20 -11.47 -2.52
N PRO A 179 -6.42 -11.21 -2.00
CA PRO A 179 -6.79 -9.90 -1.47
C PRO A 179 -6.09 -9.63 -0.13
N LEU A 180 -5.77 -8.36 0.13
CA LEU A 180 -5.23 -7.90 1.40
C LEU A 180 -6.30 -7.07 2.14
N PRO A 181 -6.96 -7.63 3.17
CA PRO A 181 -7.95 -6.88 3.93
C PRO A 181 -7.29 -5.76 4.73
N TYR A 182 -7.95 -4.61 4.80
CA TYR A 182 -7.47 -3.48 5.59
C TYR A 182 -7.75 -3.67 7.09
N VAL A 183 -7.02 -2.92 7.91
CA VAL A 183 -7.25 -2.84 9.36
C VAL A 183 -8.03 -1.58 9.67
N ASN A 184 -9.13 -1.71 10.41
CA ASN A 184 -9.97 -0.57 10.83
C ASN A 184 -9.77 -0.16 12.30
N ASN A 185 -9.05 -0.94 13.08
CA ASN A 185 -8.78 -0.65 14.49
C ASN A 185 -7.40 0.03 14.64
N PRO A 186 -7.35 1.32 15.04
CA PRO A 186 -6.11 2.06 15.25
C PRO A 186 -5.14 1.40 16.23
N ARG A 187 -5.63 0.72 17.27
CA ARG A 187 -4.79 -0.03 18.22
C ARG A 187 -4.03 -1.14 17.48
N ARG A 188 -4.72 -1.91 16.64
CA ARG A 188 -4.09 -3.00 15.86
C ARG A 188 -3.08 -2.45 14.84
N VAL A 189 -3.36 -1.29 14.25
CA VAL A 189 -2.40 -0.60 13.37
C VAL A 189 -1.15 -0.17 14.15
N PHE A 190 -1.34 0.42 15.34
CA PHE A 190 -0.25 0.82 16.24
C PHE A 190 0.61 -0.39 16.63
N GLU A 191 -0.02 -1.49 17.07
CA GLU A 191 0.68 -2.72 17.44
C GLU A 191 1.46 -3.32 16.26
N ARG A 192 0.87 -3.27 15.05
CA ARG A 192 1.54 -3.71 13.82
C ARG A 192 2.74 -2.82 13.45
N LEU A 193 2.76 -1.54 13.82
CA LEU A 193 3.88 -0.64 13.55
C LEU A 193 4.96 -0.73 14.63
N PHE A 194 4.57 -0.76 15.90
CA PHE A 194 5.47 -0.49 17.02
C PHE A 194 5.69 -1.67 17.97
N GLY A 195 4.86 -2.71 17.93
CA GLY A 195 4.87 -3.84 18.88
C GLY A 195 3.68 -3.81 19.84
N ASP A 196 3.50 -4.87 20.63
CA ASP A 196 2.40 -5.03 21.59
C ASP A 196 2.64 -4.33 22.94
N GLY A 197 3.81 -3.72 23.11
CA GLY A 197 4.15 -2.90 24.26
C GLY A 197 3.17 -1.74 24.44
N GLU A 198 2.93 -1.36 25.69
CA GLU A 198 2.09 -0.19 26.02
C GLU A 198 2.73 1.12 25.57
N THR A 199 4.04 1.10 25.30
CA THR A 199 4.87 2.25 24.95
C THR A 199 5.82 1.88 23.81
N THR A 200 6.35 2.89 23.13
CA THR A 200 7.43 2.74 22.13
C THR A 200 8.83 2.61 22.75
N ASP A 201 8.91 2.17 24.02
CA ASP A 201 10.17 2.05 24.77
C ASP A 201 11.18 1.11 24.10
N ALA A 202 12.45 1.52 24.07
CA ALA A 202 13.48 0.83 23.32
C ALA A 202 13.84 -0.54 23.92
N ASP A 203 13.87 -0.66 25.26
CA ASP A 203 14.29 -1.88 25.95
C ASP A 203 13.20 -2.94 25.89
N ALA A 204 11.94 -2.54 26.07
CA ALA A 204 10.79 -3.43 25.91
C ALA A 204 10.73 -4.05 24.50
N ARG A 205 10.92 -3.23 23.45
CA ARG A 205 10.95 -3.71 22.06
C ARG A 205 12.14 -4.64 21.79
N ALA A 206 13.31 -4.37 22.34
CA ALA A 206 14.50 -5.20 22.14
C ALA A 206 14.34 -6.60 22.77
N ILE A 207 13.62 -6.71 23.89
CA ILE A 207 13.28 -8.02 24.49
C ILE A 207 12.33 -8.80 23.57
N GLN A 208 11.27 -8.16 23.09
CA GLN A 208 10.28 -8.78 22.24
C GLN A 208 10.86 -9.25 20.89
N LEU A 209 11.71 -8.44 20.25
CA LEU A 209 12.36 -8.80 18.98
C LEU A 209 13.21 -10.07 19.12
N ARG A 210 13.93 -10.22 20.23
CA ARG A 210 14.75 -11.42 20.52
C ARG A 210 13.89 -12.67 20.68
N GLN A 211 12.75 -12.56 21.36
CA GLN A 211 11.81 -13.67 21.51
C GLN A 211 11.20 -14.08 20.16
N ASN A 212 10.76 -13.11 19.37
CA ASN A 212 10.19 -13.36 18.05
C ASN A 212 11.19 -14.06 17.11
N ARG A 213 12.46 -13.63 17.11
CA ARG A 213 13.52 -14.28 16.32
C ARG A 213 13.68 -15.75 16.67
N SER A 214 13.76 -16.07 17.96
CA SER A 214 13.90 -17.46 18.42
C SER A 214 12.71 -18.33 18.01
N LEU A 215 11.48 -17.78 17.99
CA LEU A 215 10.30 -18.50 17.54
C LEU A 215 10.31 -18.72 16.02
N LEU A 216 10.73 -17.73 15.23
CA LEU A 216 10.82 -17.84 13.77
C LEU A 216 11.86 -18.88 13.35
N ASP A 217 13.02 -18.90 14.00
CA ASP A 217 14.07 -19.89 13.74
C ASP A 217 13.53 -21.32 13.94
N PHE A 218 12.78 -21.54 15.03
CA PHE A 218 12.12 -22.82 15.31
C PHE A 218 11.08 -23.20 14.25
N VAL A 219 10.18 -22.27 13.88
CA VAL A 219 9.14 -22.52 12.86
C VAL A 219 9.76 -22.82 11.49
N MET A 220 10.84 -22.12 11.12
CA MET A 220 11.52 -22.35 9.83
C MET A 220 12.21 -23.71 9.77
N GLU A 221 12.79 -24.19 10.86
CA GLU A 221 13.39 -25.52 10.94
C GLU A 221 12.35 -26.63 10.79
N ASP A 222 11.24 -26.53 11.53
CA ASP A 222 10.14 -27.51 11.44
C ASP A 222 9.48 -27.48 10.06
N THR A 223 9.34 -26.30 9.45
CA THR A 223 8.75 -26.19 8.12
C THR A 223 9.61 -26.87 7.06
N ARG A 224 10.94 -26.70 7.11
CA ARG A 224 11.88 -27.38 6.18
C ARG A 224 11.79 -28.90 6.27
N ARG A 225 11.45 -29.44 7.44
CA ARG A 225 11.22 -30.88 7.64
C ARG A 225 9.89 -31.36 7.10
N LEU A 226 8.86 -30.51 7.10
CA LEU A 226 7.49 -30.87 6.72
C LEU A 226 7.24 -30.76 5.20
N VAL A 227 7.80 -29.75 4.52
CA VAL A 227 7.61 -29.50 3.05
C VAL A 227 7.80 -30.76 2.18
N PRO A 228 8.81 -31.63 2.41
CA PRO A 228 9.02 -32.83 1.61
C PRO A 228 7.88 -33.86 1.72
N THR A 229 7.11 -33.81 2.81
CA THR A 229 6.05 -34.80 3.12
C THR A 229 4.65 -34.39 2.65
N LEU A 230 4.49 -33.17 2.16
CA LEU A 230 3.18 -32.60 1.78
C LEU A 230 2.83 -32.80 0.31
N GLY A 231 1.53 -32.96 0.04
CA GLY A 231 0.97 -32.93 -1.31
C GLY A 231 0.90 -31.49 -1.89
N ALA A 232 0.63 -31.38 -3.19
CA ALA A 232 0.70 -30.10 -3.92
C ALA A 232 -0.22 -28.99 -3.35
N SER A 233 -1.45 -29.33 -2.93
CA SER A 233 -2.41 -28.37 -2.36
C SER A 233 -1.95 -27.80 -1.02
N ASP A 234 -1.40 -28.66 -0.14
CA ASP A 234 -0.92 -28.24 1.17
C ASP A 234 0.40 -27.49 1.07
N ARG A 235 1.23 -27.83 0.08
CA ARG A 235 2.45 -27.08 -0.23
C ARG A 235 2.15 -25.62 -0.59
N GLN A 236 1.12 -25.36 -1.39
CA GLN A 236 0.73 -23.99 -1.73
C GLN A 236 0.33 -23.17 -0.50
N LYS A 237 -0.48 -23.75 0.40
CA LYS A 237 -0.86 -23.08 1.67
C LYS A 237 0.34 -22.83 2.57
N LEU A 238 1.28 -23.77 2.59
CA LEU A 238 2.51 -23.64 3.38
C LEU A 238 3.46 -22.59 2.79
N GLU A 239 3.52 -22.46 1.47
CA GLU A 239 4.26 -21.37 0.80
C GLU A 239 3.70 -20.00 1.17
N ASP A 240 2.37 -19.83 1.13
CA ASP A 240 1.72 -18.58 1.57
C ASP A 240 2.04 -18.27 3.05
N TYR A 241 2.03 -19.29 3.91
CA TYR A 241 2.42 -19.17 5.32
C TYR A 241 3.90 -18.78 5.48
N LEU A 242 4.81 -19.44 4.76
CA LEU A 242 6.24 -19.18 4.80
C LEU A 242 6.61 -17.77 4.32
N ASP A 243 5.89 -17.24 3.33
CA ASP A 243 6.08 -15.87 2.87
C ASP A 243 5.67 -14.86 3.97
N SER A 244 4.61 -15.16 4.73
CA SER A 244 4.25 -14.35 5.90
C SER A 244 5.31 -14.41 7.01
N VAL A 245 5.92 -15.58 7.26
CA VAL A 245 7.00 -15.77 8.24
C VAL A 245 8.24 -14.97 7.85
N ARG A 246 8.64 -15.00 6.57
CA ARG A 246 9.75 -14.22 6.02
C ARG A 246 9.54 -12.71 6.14
N GLU A 247 8.30 -12.25 6.01
CA GLU A 247 7.97 -10.83 6.22
C GLU A 247 8.26 -10.41 7.67
N VAL A 248 7.91 -11.25 8.65
CA VAL A 248 8.22 -10.99 10.06
C VAL A 248 9.72 -11.01 10.33
N GLU A 249 10.47 -11.96 9.75
CA GLU A 249 11.93 -12.01 9.87
C GLU A 249 12.58 -10.74 9.29
N ARG A 250 12.17 -10.34 8.09
CA ARG A 250 12.67 -9.12 7.44
C ARG A 250 12.34 -7.87 8.26
N ARG A 251 11.18 -7.84 8.93
CA ARG A 251 10.82 -6.77 9.86
C ARG A 251 11.80 -6.68 11.03
N ILE A 252 12.17 -7.82 11.63
CA ILE A 252 13.16 -7.86 12.73
C ILE A 252 14.51 -7.33 12.23
N GLN A 253 15.00 -7.84 11.09
CA GLN A 253 16.27 -7.40 10.49
C GLN A 253 16.28 -5.90 10.13
N ASN A 254 15.16 -5.36 9.63
CA ASN A 254 15.01 -3.94 9.30
C ASN A 254 14.99 -3.04 10.54
N VAL A 255 14.50 -3.53 11.67
CA VAL A 255 14.54 -2.81 12.94
C VAL A 255 15.94 -2.88 13.57
N GLU A 256 16.62 -4.03 13.51
CA GLU A 256 17.98 -4.21 14.04
C GLU A 256 19.06 -3.44 13.24
N SER A 257 18.93 -3.39 11.91
CA SER A 257 19.92 -2.75 11.02
C SER A 257 19.85 -1.21 11.01
N ARG A 258 18.77 -0.64 11.54
CA ARG A 258 18.63 0.81 11.69
C ARG A 258 19.06 1.20 13.10
N GLU A 259 20.04 2.11 13.20
CA GLU A 259 20.15 2.96 14.40
C GLU A 259 18.74 3.42 14.74
N ALA A 260 18.26 3.09 15.95
CA ALA A 260 16.90 3.33 16.36
C ALA A 260 16.55 4.78 16.04
N ALA A 261 15.76 4.99 14.98
CA ALA A 261 15.22 6.31 14.72
C ALA A 261 14.48 6.70 16.00
N GLU A 262 14.82 7.86 16.58
CA GLU A 262 14.11 8.38 17.74
C GLU A 262 12.63 8.43 17.38
N LEU A 263 11.87 7.51 17.95
CA LEU A 263 10.43 7.49 17.79
C LEU A 263 9.88 8.54 18.76
N PRO A 264 8.96 9.41 18.33
CA PRO A 264 8.22 10.21 19.28
C PRO A 264 7.51 9.29 20.28
N THR A 265 7.42 9.72 21.54
CA THR A 265 6.61 9.02 22.53
C THR A 265 5.16 9.11 22.07
N LEU A 266 4.59 7.96 21.68
CA LEU A 266 3.21 7.85 21.23
C LEU A 266 2.44 6.98 22.22
N GLU A 267 1.25 7.44 22.60
CA GLU A 267 0.32 6.64 23.39
C GLU A 267 -0.41 5.64 22.49
N ARG A 268 -0.56 4.42 22.99
CA ARG A 268 -1.31 3.37 22.29
C ARG A 268 -2.80 3.74 22.24
N PRO A 269 -3.44 3.80 21.05
CA PRO A 269 -4.86 4.10 20.93
C PRO A 269 -5.74 3.07 21.65
N GLU A 270 -6.90 3.50 22.15
CA GLU A 270 -7.83 2.61 22.86
C GLU A 270 -8.44 1.55 21.93
N GLY A 271 -8.74 1.91 20.68
CA GLY A 271 -9.39 1.03 19.72
C GLY A 271 -10.13 1.82 18.64
N ILE A 272 -11.21 1.25 18.11
CA ILE A 272 -12.13 1.97 17.21
C ILE A 272 -12.87 3.04 18.03
N PRO A 273 -12.81 4.33 17.67
CA PRO A 273 -13.57 5.38 18.36
C PRO A 273 -15.08 5.12 18.30
N PRO A 274 -15.86 5.57 19.30
CA PRO A 274 -17.31 5.53 19.21
C PRO A 274 -17.79 6.37 18.02
N SER A 275 -18.78 5.85 17.29
CA SER A 275 -19.45 6.51 16.17
C SER A 275 -20.38 7.63 16.63
#